data_AF-A0A9X2Q3K1-F1
#
_entry.id   AF-A0A9X2Q3K1-F1
#
_cell.length_a   1.000
_cell.length_b   1.000
_cell.length_c   1.000
_cell.angle_alpha   90.00
_cell.angle_beta   90.00
_cell.angle_gamma   90.00
#
_symmetry.space_group_name_H-M   'P 1'
#
loop_
_entity.id
_entity.type
_entity.pdbx_description
1 polymer ?
#
loop_
_entity_poly.entity_id
_entity_poly.type
_entity_poly.pdbx_seq_one_letter_code
_entity_poly.pdbx_strand_id
1 'polypeptide(L)'
;MSLDQRIERTDGVCGGKPRIAGHRITVQDVVVWHERLGWSVDQIASEYDLSLADVYAALAYYFSHREEMDRSIEESRAFIEKIKTEQSSEQADPLAEDG
;
A
#
# COMPACT_ATOMS: atom_id res chain seq x y z
N MET A 1 -16.97 19.33 -3.66
CA MET A 1 -16.08 18.17 -3.90
C MET A 1 -16.84 16.93 -3.47
N SER A 2 -17.35 16.16 -4.44
CA SER A 2 -17.95 14.83 -4.16
C SER A 2 -16.84 13.86 -3.75
N LEU A 3 -17.15 12.80 -3.00
CA LEU A 3 -16.17 11.77 -2.59
C LEU A 3 -15.42 11.18 -3.80
N ASP A 4 -16.10 11.08 -4.95
CA ASP A 4 -15.59 10.51 -6.19
C ASP A 4 -14.38 11.26 -6.78
N GLN A 5 -14.21 12.55 -6.48
CA GLN A 5 -13.10 13.36 -7.00
C GLN A 5 -11.82 13.25 -6.17
N ARG A 6 -11.85 12.50 -5.06
CA ARG A 6 -10.70 12.38 -4.15
C ARG A 6 -9.78 11.22 -4.46
N ILE A 7 -10.25 10.26 -5.26
CA ILE A 7 -9.47 9.09 -5.66
C ILE A 7 -9.22 9.14 -7.16
N GLU A 8 -7.95 9.13 -7.55
CA GLU A 8 -7.50 9.13 -8.93
C GLU A 8 -6.86 7.79 -9.29
N ARG A 9 -7.13 7.30 -10.50
CA ARG A 9 -6.29 6.30 -11.18
C ARG A 9 -5.66 6.98 -12.39
N THR A 10 -4.33 6.88 -12.50
CA THR A 10 -3.61 7.38 -13.68
C THR A 10 -2.61 6.33 -14.10
N ASP A 11 -2.68 5.91 -15.36
CA ASP A 11 -1.73 4.94 -15.91
C ASP A 11 -0.29 5.46 -15.80
N GLY A 12 0.62 4.58 -15.39
CA GLY A 12 2.04 4.92 -15.17
C GLY A 12 2.35 5.62 -13.84
N VAL A 13 1.36 6.05 -13.05
CA VAL A 13 1.58 6.62 -11.71
C VAL A 13 1.18 5.59 -10.65
N CYS A 14 2.09 5.31 -9.70
CA CYS A 14 1.91 4.28 -8.67
C CYS A 14 1.48 2.91 -9.25
N GLY A 15 1.95 2.58 -10.47
CA GLY A 15 1.59 1.33 -11.16
C GLY A 15 0.12 1.26 -11.60
N GLY A 16 -0.55 2.40 -11.80
CA GLY A 16 -1.98 2.45 -12.15
C GLY A 16 -2.92 2.23 -10.97
N LYS A 17 -2.37 2.09 -9.75
CA LYS A 17 -3.15 1.87 -8.53
C LYS A 17 -3.96 3.12 -8.15
N PRO A 18 -5.17 2.94 -7.59
CA PRO A 18 -5.98 4.05 -7.09
C PRO A 18 -5.24 4.77 -5.95
N ARG A 19 -5.21 6.10 -6.01
CA ARG A 19 -4.49 6.95 -5.06
C ARG A 19 -5.32 8.17 -4.68
N ILE A 20 -4.96 8.82 -3.58
CA ILE A 20 -5.56 10.09 -3.20
C ILE A 20 -5.12 11.16 -4.20
N ALA A 21 -6.08 11.94 -4.71
CA ALA A 21 -5.86 13.02 -5.67
C ALA A 21 -4.84 14.04 -5.12
N GLY A 22 -3.83 14.38 -5.90
CA GLY A 22 -2.76 15.29 -5.46
C GLY A 22 -1.69 14.66 -4.56
N HIS A 23 -1.84 13.40 -4.13
CA HIS A 23 -0.87 12.68 -3.32
C HIS A 23 -0.32 11.45 -4.06
N ARG A 24 0.87 10.98 -3.66
CA ARG A 24 1.42 9.68 -4.07
C ARG A 24 1.07 8.55 -3.10
N ILE A 25 0.03 8.74 -2.29
CA ILE A 25 -0.45 7.78 -1.30
C ILE A 25 -1.58 6.98 -1.94
N THR A 26 -1.38 5.67 -2.04
CA THR A 26 -2.36 4.77 -2.64
C THR A 26 -3.46 4.41 -1.65
N VAL A 27 -4.62 3.99 -2.15
CA VAL A 27 -5.68 3.43 -1.30
C VAL A 27 -5.17 2.22 -0.52
N GLN A 28 -4.29 1.42 -1.13
CA GLN A 28 -3.66 0.27 -0.47
C GLN A 28 -2.85 0.67 0.77
N ASP A 29 -2.11 1.79 0.72
CA ASP A 29 -1.33 2.28 1.86
C ASP A 29 -2.23 2.62 3.04
N VAL A 30 -3.32 3.37 2.78
CA VAL A 30 -4.31 3.75 3.79
C VAL A 30 -4.94 2.53 4.44
N VAL A 31 -5.32 1.53 3.64
CA VAL A 31 -5.91 0.27 4.14
C VAL A 31 -4.92 -0.50 5.00
N VAL A 32 -3.65 -0.58 4.60
CA VAL A 32 -2.62 -1.25 5.40
C VAL A 32 -2.42 -0.56 6.74
N TRP A 33 -2.33 0.77 6.76
CA TRP A 33 -2.19 1.52 8.01
C TRP A 33 -3.41 1.35 8.92
N HIS A 34 -4.62 1.44 8.39
CA HIS A 34 -5.84 1.34 9.17
C HIS A 34 -6.12 -0.09 9.65
N GLU A 35 -6.17 -1.07 8.75
CA GLU A 35 -6.62 -2.44 9.05
C GLU A 35 -5.52 -3.30 9.66
N ARG A 36 -4.25 -3.11 9.24
CA ARG A 36 -3.15 -3.99 9.65
C ARG A 36 -2.30 -3.38 10.77
N LEU A 37 -2.04 -2.08 10.71
CA LEU A 37 -1.28 -1.39 11.77
C LEU A 37 -2.18 -0.80 12.86
N GLY A 38 -3.51 -0.78 12.65
CA GLY A 38 -4.46 -0.27 13.63
C GLY A 38 -4.41 1.24 13.83
N TRP A 39 -3.85 1.99 12.87
CA TRP A 39 -3.78 3.44 12.95
C TRP A 39 -5.17 4.05 12.79
N SER A 40 -5.47 5.08 13.57
CA SER A 40 -6.73 5.80 13.42
C SER A 40 -6.73 6.67 12.17
N VAL A 41 -7.92 7.01 11.67
CA VAL A 41 -8.09 7.92 10.53
C VAL A 41 -7.45 9.28 10.80
N ASP A 42 -7.62 9.83 12.01
CA ASP A 42 -6.97 11.08 12.43
C ASP A 42 -5.45 10.98 12.45
N GLN A 43 -4.91 9.84 12.88
CA GLN A 43 -3.46 9.61 12.89
C GLN A 43 -2.90 9.57 11.46
N ILE A 44 -3.56 8.84 10.55
CA ILE A 44 -3.16 8.79 9.14
C ILE A 44 -3.25 10.18 8.50
N ALA A 45 -4.32 10.92 8.79
CA ALA A 45 -4.52 12.27 8.29
C ALA A 45 -3.39 13.22 8.75
N SER A 46 -3.06 13.17 10.04
CA SER A 46 -2.03 14.04 10.63
C SER A 46 -0.62 13.67 10.16
N GLU A 47 -0.29 12.40 10.05
CA GLU A 47 1.07 11.94 9.70
C GLU A 47 1.43 12.27 8.24
N TYR A 48 0.43 12.23 7.35
CA TYR A 48 0.63 12.37 5.91
C TYR A 48 0.06 13.65 5.31
N ASP A 49 -0.32 14.61 6.16
CA ASP A 49 -0.95 15.89 5.77
C ASP A 49 -2.12 15.70 4.78
N LEU A 50 -2.98 14.73 5.11
CA LEU A 50 -4.17 14.39 4.34
C LEU A 50 -5.40 14.99 5.02
N SER A 51 -6.42 15.37 4.24
CA SER A 51 -7.71 15.68 4.86
C SER A 51 -8.39 14.39 5.33
N LEU A 52 -9.15 14.46 6.43
CA LEU A 52 -9.98 13.34 6.89
C LEU A 52 -10.89 12.81 5.77
N ALA A 53 -11.41 13.71 4.94
CA ALA A 53 -12.26 13.34 3.81
C ALA A 53 -11.54 12.50 2.77
N ASP A 54 -10.23 12.69 2.57
CA ASP A 54 -9.42 11.90 1.64
C ASP A 54 -9.15 10.50 2.20
N VAL A 55 -8.85 10.41 3.49
CA VAL A 55 -8.65 9.11 4.17
C VAL A 55 -9.96 8.31 4.17
N TYR A 56 -11.09 8.94 4.50
CA TYR A 56 -12.40 8.29 4.41
C TYR A 56 -12.78 7.91 2.98
N ALA A 57 -12.43 8.74 1.98
CA ALA A 57 -12.68 8.40 0.58
C ALA A 57 -11.86 7.17 0.14
N ALA A 58 -10.60 7.06 0.59
CA ALA A 58 -9.77 5.89 0.32
C ALA A 58 -10.37 4.62 0.96
N LEU A 59 -10.77 4.68 2.22
CA LEU A 59 -11.42 3.56 2.90
C LEU A 59 -12.76 3.16 2.23
N ALA A 60 -13.57 4.15 1.85
CA ALA A 60 -14.81 3.90 1.12
C ALA A 60 -14.55 3.22 -0.23
N TYR A 61 -13.56 3.71 -0.99
CA TYR A 61 -13.17 3.11 -2.27
C TYR A 61 -12.72 1.66 -2.09
N TYR A 62 -11.91 1.38 -1.06
CA TYR A 62 -11.50 0.02 -0.72
C TYR A 62 -12.70 -0.87 -0.42
N PHE A 63 -13.66 -0.42 0.40
CA PHE A 63 -14.83 -1.24 0.72
C PHE A 63 -15.75 -1.48 -0.48
N SER A 64 -15.81 -0.58 -1.44
CA SER A 64 -16.53 -0.79 -2.71
C SER A 64 -15.82 -1.74 -3.68
N HIS A 65 -14.49 -1.92 -3.56
CA HIS A 65 -13.67 -2.73 -4.46
C HIS A 65 -12.88 -3.83 -3.72
N ARG A 66 -13.36 -4.24 -2.54
CA ARG A 66 -12.58 -5.02 -1.57
C ARG A 66 -12.05 -6.31 -2.17
N GLU A 67 -12.87 -7.05 -2.91
CA GLU A 67 -12.46 -8.34 -3.51
C GLU A 67 -11.32 -8.22 -4.52
N GLU A 68 -11.34 -7.19 -5.38
CA GLU A 68 -10.27 -6.93 -6.35
C GLU A 68 -8.99 -6.49 -5.63
N MET A 69 -9.13 -5.58 -4.68
CA MET A 69 -8.01 -5.01 -3.96
C MET A 69 -7.33 -6.01 -3.03
N ASP A 70 -8.09 -6.81 -2.28
CA ASP A 70 -7.54 -7.85 -1.40
C ASP A 70 -6.72 -8.87 -2.18
N ARG A 71 -7.20 -9.27 -3.36
CA ARG A 71 -6.44 -10.15 -4.25
C ARG A 71 -5.13 -9.49 -4.69
N SER A 72 -5.18 -8.23 -5.13
CA SER A 72 -3.98 -7.49 -5.53
C SER A 72 -3.00 -7.27 -4.37
N ILE A 73 -3.50 -7.04 -3.15
CA ILE A 73 -2.70 -6.91 -1.93
C ILE A 73 -1.98 -8.23 -1.62
N GLU A 74 -2.68 -9.35 -1.67
CA GLU A 74 -2.11 -10.66 -1.38
C GLU A 74 -1.10 -11.08 -2.45
N GLU A 75 -1.41 -10.88 -3.73
CA GLU A 75 -0.49 -11.13 -4.85
C GLU A 75 0.79 -10.29 -4.73
N SER A 76 0.66 -9.01 -4.38
CA SER A 76 1.80 -8.12 -4.15
C SER A 76 2.67 -8.63 -2.99
N ARG A 77 2.06 -9.13 -1.91
CA ARG A 77 2.78 -9.67 -0.76
C ARG A 77 3.53 -10.95 -1.11
N ALA A 78 2.87 -11.89 -1.78
CA ALA A 78 3.46 -13.15 -2.20
C ALA A 78 4.64 -12.95 -3.16
N PHE A 79 4.56 -11.93 -4.03
CA PHE A 79 5.66 -11.54 -4.90
C PHE A 79 6.87 -11.01 -4.13
N ILE A 80 6.66 -10.11 -3.17
CA ILE A 80 7.73 -9.59 -2.30
C ILE A 80 8.39 -10.71 -1.50
N GLU A 81 7.60 -11.65 -0.97
CA GLU A 81 8.11 -12.80 -0.21
C GLU A 81 8.99 -13.71 -1.07
N LYS A 82 8.57 -14.03 -2.29
CA LYS A 82 9.38 -14.81 -3.24
C LYS A 82 10.71 -14.13 -3.56
N ILE A 83 10.69 -12.84 -3.91
CA ILE A 83 11.93 -12.09 -4.18
C ILE A 83 12.84 -12.08 -2.96
N LYS A 84 12.30 -11.92 -1.75
CA LYS A 84 13.08 -11.95 -0.51
C LYS A 84 13.70 -13.31 -0.24
N THR A 85 13.01 -14.40 -0.59
CA THR A 85 13.49 -15.77 -0.37
C THR A 85 14.60 -16.13 -1.37
N GLU A 86 14.46 -15.72 -2.64
CA GLU A 86 15.46 -15.93 -3.69
C GLU A 86 16.74 -15.08 -3.48
N GLN A 87 16.59 -13.85 -2.99
CA GLN A 87 17.73 -12.99 -2.63
C GLN A 87 18.47 -13.51 -1.38
N SER A 88 17.76 -14.14 -0.44
CA SER A 88 18.35 -14.70 0.79
C SER A 88 19.06 -16.04 0.56
N SER A 89 18.78 -16.76 -0.53
CA SER A 89 19.48 -18.02 -0.88
C SER A 89 20.80 -17.81 -1.64
N GLU A 90 21.05 -16.62 -2.19
CA GLU A 90 22.28 -16.30 -2.93
C GLU A 90 23.41 -15.75 -2.02
N GLN A 91 23.12 -15.52 -0.73
CA GLN A 91 24.09 -15.05 0.27
C GLN A 91 24.10 -15.99 1.49
N ALA A 92 24.55 -17.23 1.29
CA ALA A 92 24.94 -18.14 2.37
C ALA A 92 26.28 -18.81 2.03
N ASP A 93 27.36 -18.21 2.57
CA ASP A 93 28.73 -18.68 2.87
C ASP A 93 29.63 -19.27 1.76
N PRO A 94 30.91 -18.84 1.69
CA PRO A 94 31.89 -19.43 2.60
C PRO A 94 32.96 -18.45 3.12
N LEU A 95 33.05 -18.28 4.43
CA LEU A 95 34.30 -17.98 5.13
C LEU A 95 34.62 -19.15 6.06
N ALA A 96 34.98 -20.26 5.42
CA ALA A 96 35.87 -21.25 6.01
C ALA A 96 37.32 -20.91 5.59
N GLU A 97 38.20 -20.95 6.60
CA GLU A 97 39.67 -21.03 6.57
C GLU A 97 40.48 -19.79 6.14
N ASP A 98 41.25 -19.18 7.06
CA ASP A 98 42.68 -19.49 7.27
C ASP A 98 43.28 -18.60 8.40
N GLY A 99 43.92 -19.22 9.41
CA GLY A 99 44.81 -18.53 10.38
C GLY A 99 44.67 -18.92 11.85
#